data_AF-A0A1I5FGP1-F1
#
_entry.id   AF-A0A1I5FGP1-F1
#
_cell.length_a   1.000
_cell.length_b   1.000
_cell.length_c   1.000
_cell.angle_alpha   90.00
_cell.angle_beta   90.00
_cell.angle_gamma   90.00
#
_symmetry.space_group_name_H-M   'P 1'
#
loop_
_entity.id
_entity.type
_entity.pdbx_description
1 polymer ?
#
loop_
_entity_poly.entity_id
_entity_poly.type
_entity_poly.pdbx_seq_one_letter_code
_entity_poly.pdbx_strand_id
1 'polypeptide(L)'
;GIKHRGRRCIEPEAVFGQMKYNMAYRRFRHVGEDKVTMDFAFFAIAFNIKKMCAKLIKEGKGLITVAKYMFMGLFITRYNWNIATCCQMHEEKAA
;
A
#
# COMPACT_ATOMS: atom_id res chain seq x y z
N GLY A 1 -6.23 21.42 9.28
CA GLY A 1 -6.98 20.43 8.47
C GLY A 1 -6.87 19.00 9.01
N ILE A 2 -5.72 18.34 8.85
CA ILE A 2 -5.55 16.90 9.17
C ILE A 2 -5.56 16.60 10.68
N LYS A 3 -4.94 17.44 11.51
CA LYS A 3 -4.91 17.30 12.98
C LYS A 3 -6.31 17.20 13.63
N HIS A 4 -7.33 17.81 13.02
CA HIS A 4 -8.72 17.76 13.51
C HIS A 4 -9.52 16.58 12.96
N ARG A 5 -9.08 15.91 11.87
CA ARG A 5 -9.80 14.74 11.31
C ARG A 5 -9.63 13.48 12.15
N GLY A 6 -8.49 13.31 12.83
CA GLY A 6 -8.24 12.17 13.72
C GLY A 6 -8.87 12.31 15.12
N ARG A 7 -9.35 13.51 15.49
CA ARG A 7 -9.99 13.80 16.79
C ARG A 7 -11.52 13.88 16.71
N ARG A 8 -12.13 13.62 15.55
CA ARG A 8 -13.59 13.59 15.43
C ARG A 8 -14.14 12.34 16.09
N CYS A 9 -15.31 12.47 16.70
CA CYS A 9 -16.15 11.33 17.04
C CYS A 9 -16.32 10.45 15.80
N ILE A 10 -16.15 9.15 15.97
CA ILE A 10 -16.36 8.19 14.89
C ILE A 10 -17.86 8.13 14.70
N GLU A 11 -18.35 8.74 13.61
CA GLU A 11 -19.76 8.67 13.30
C GLU A 11 -20.10 7.21 12.94
N PRO A 12 -21.00 6.57 13.71
CA PRO A 12 -21.36 5.18 13.45
C PRO A 12 -21.91 5.00 12.03
N GLU A 13 -22.54 6.03 11.47
CA GLU A 13 -23.06 6.09 10.10
C GLU A 13 -21.98 5.86 9.05
N ALA A 14 -20.75 6.33 9.28
CA ALA A 14 -19.66 6.14 8.33
C ALA A 14 -19.25 4.66 8.24
N VAL A 15 -19.30 3.93 9.35
CA VAL A 15 -19.01 2.49 9.41
C VAL A 15 -20.10 1.70 8.68
N PHE A 16 -21.37 2.02 8.94
CA PHE A 16 -22.50 1.39 8.25
C PHE A 16 -22.56 1.73 6.76
N GLY A 17 -22.15 2.94 6.37
CA GLY A 17 -21.99 3.34 4.97
C GLY A 17 -20.95 2.47 4.24
N GLN A 18 -19.79 2.22 4.85
CA GLN A 18 -18.77 1.34 4.29
C GLN A 18 -19.24 -0.11 4.20
N MET A 19 -19.96 -0.60 5.21
CA MET A 19 -20.56 -1.95 5.19
C MET A 19 -21.55 -2.11 4.03
N LYS A 20 -22.40 -1.10 3.81
CA LYS A 20 -23.45 -1.15 2.79
C LYS A 20 -22.94 -0.95 1.36
N TYR A 21 -22.17 0.11 1.11
CA TYR A 21 -21.72 0.46 -0.24
C TYR A 21 -20.55 -0.41 -0.73
N ASN A 22 -19.61 -0.74 0.17
CA ASN A 22 -18.31 -1.31 -0.23
C ASN A 22 -18.22 -2.83 0.00
N MET A 23 -19.11 -3.40 0.82
CA MET A 23 -19.11 -4.83 1.17
C MET A 23 -20.46 -5.50 0.88
N ALA A 24 -21.38 -4.80 0.19
CA ALA A 24 -22.74 -5.22 -0.16
C ALA A 24 -23.60 -5.73 1.02
N TYR A 25 -23.22 -5.39 2.26
CA TYR A 25 -23.92 -5.83 3.45
C TYR A 25 -25.04 -4.85 3.80
N ARG A 26 -26.28 -5.21 3.43
CA ARG A 26 -27.44 -4.33 3.52
C ARG A 26 -28.26 -4.49 4.80
N ARG A 27 -28.25 -5.66 5.44
CA ARG A 27 -29.04 -5.96 6.64
C ARG A 27 -28.40 -7.10 7.43
N PHE A 28 -28.55 -7.06 8.75
CA PHE A 28 -28.25 -8.21 9.60
C PHE A 28 -29.10 -9.41 9.19
N ARG A 29 -28.46 -10.56 9.04
CA ARG A 29 -29.14 -11.80 8.62
C ARG A 29 -29.68 -12.56 9.82
N HIS A 30 -29.11 -12.34 11.00
CA HIS A 30 -29.56 -12.96 12.23
C HIS A 30 -30.45 -12.03 13.05
N VAL A 31 -31.44 -12.63 13.72
CA VAL A 31 -32.39 -11.94 14.60
C VAL A 31 -32.07 -12.33 16.04
N GLY A 32 -31.94 -11.33 16.90
CA GLY A 32 -31.51 -11.44 18.30
C GLY A 32 -30.22 -10.66 18.58
N GLU A 33 -30.17 -9.98 19.71
CA GLU A 33 -29.07 -9.06 20.09
C GLU A 33 -27.70 -9.74 20.06
N ASP A 34 -27.59 -10.93 20.65
CA ASP A 34 -26.33 -11.69 20.68
C ASP A 34 -25.82 -12.03 19.28
N LYS A 35 -26.72 -12.38 18.36
CA LYS A 35 -26.36 -12.80 17.00
C LYS A 35 -25.98 -11.62 16.12
N VAL A 36 -26.67 -10.49 16.28
CA VAL A 36 -26.30 -9.22 15.63
C VAL A 36 -24.93 -8.74 16.13
N THR A 37 -24.64 -8.94 17.42
CA THR A 37 -23.35 -8.58 18.02
C THR A 37 -22.22 -9.44 17.46
N MET A 38 -22.45 -10.75 17.27
CA MET A 38 -21.50 -11.63 16.58
C MET A 38 -21.24 -11.17 15.14
N ASP A 39 -22.28 -10.86 14.36
CA ASP A 39 -22.14 -10.34 13.00
C ASP A 39 -21.26 -9.07 12.97
N PHE A 40 -21.52 -8.14 13.88
CA PHE A 40 -20.74 -6.91 14.00
C PHE A 40 -19.27 -7.17 14.38
N ALA A 41 -19.01 -8.13 15.27
CA ALA A 41 -17.65 -8.53 15.64
C ALA A 41 -16.86 -9.09 14.45
N PHE A 42 -17.49 -9.92 13.60
CA PHE A 42 -16.87 -10.40 12.36
C PHE A 42 -16.52 -9.25 11.41
N PHE A 43 -17.40 -8.26 11.27
CA PHE A 43 -17.09 -7.07 10.47
C PHE A 43 -15.90 -6.30 11.03
N ALA A 44 -15.85 -6.08 12.34
CA ALA A 44 -14.73 -5.39 12.96
C ALA A 44 -13.38 -6.10 12.69
N ILE A 45 -13.35 -7.43 12.81
CA ILE A 45 -12.16 -8.23 12.49
C ILE A 45 -11.80 -8.11 11.00
N ALA A 46 -12.77 -8.26 10.11
CA ALA A 46 -12.54 -8.15 8.66
C ALA A 46 -12.01 -6.76 8.26
N PHE A 47 -12.55 -5.69 8.85
CA PHE A 47 -12.06 -4.33 8.62
C PHE A 47 -10.65 -4.12 9.14
N ASN A 48 -10.29 -4.71 10.30
CA ASN A 48 -8.93 -4.65 10.83
C ASN A 48 -7.93 -5.35 9.89
N ILE A 49 -8.26 -6.53 9.37
CA ILE A 49 -7.42 -7.24 8.41
C ILE A 49 -7.28 -6.42 7.12
N LYS A 50 -8.39 -5.91 6.58
CA LYS A 50 -8.38 -5.05 5.38
C LYS A 50 -7.49 -3.81 5.56
N LYS A 51 -7.50 -3.21 6.75
CA LYS A 51 -6.65 -2.06 7.10
C LYS A 51 -5.17 -2.44 7.18
N MET A 52 -4.84 -3.62 7.70
CA MET A 52 -3.46 -4.13 7.74
C MET A 52 -2.94 -4.41 6.33
N CYS A 53 -3.71 -5.10 5.48
CA CYS A 53 -3.32 -5.34 4.08
C CYS A 53 -3.09 -4.03 3.32
N ALA A 54 -3.94 -3.02 3.51
CA ALA A 54 -3.78 -1.72 2.86
C ALA A 54 -2.48 -1.00 3.28
N LYS A 55 -2.06 -1.13 4.55
CA LYS A 55 -0.77 -0.61 5.03
C LYS A 55 0.40 -1.34 4.36
N LEU A 56 0.37 -2.67 4.36
CA LEU A 56 1.41 -3.50 3.75
C LEU A 56 1.58 -3.21 2.25
N ILE A 57 0.47 -3.05 1.51
CA ILE A 57 0.53 -2.68 0.08
C ILE A 57 1.15 -1.29 -0.10
N LYS A 58 0.82 -0.34 0.78
CA LYS A 58 1.37 1.02 0.71
C LYS A 58 2.87 1.05 0.99
N GLU A 59 3.32 0.29 1.98
CA GLU A 59 4.74 0.13 2.33
C GLU A 59 5.51 -0.62 1.23
N GLY A 60 4.94 -1.70 0.70
CA GLY A 60 5.53 -2.48 -0.40
C GLY A 60 5.70 -1.68 -1.69
N LYS A 61 4.77 -0.78 -2.02
CA LYS A 61 4.90 0.15 -3.17
C LYS A 61 6.13 1.05 -3.04
N GLY A 62 6.43 1.55 -1.85
CA GLY A 62 7.61 2.37 -1.61
C GLY A 62 8.89 1.60 -1.88
N LEU A 63 8.97 0.35 -1.41
CA LEU A 63 10.12 -0.52 -1.62
C LEU A 63 10.36 -0.84 -3.10
N ILE A 64 9.29 -1.15 -3.85
CA ILE A 64 9.35 -1.41 -5.29
C ILE A 64 9.82 -0.17 -6.05
N THR A 65 9.31 1.01 -5.68
CA THR A 65 9.73 2.28 -6.27
C THR A 65 11.22 2.53 -6.03
N VAL A 66 11.70 2.38 -4.80
CA VAL A 66 13.12 2.55 -4.46
C VAL A 66 13.99 1.54 -5.22
N ALA A 67 13.60 0.27 -5.25
CA ALA A 67 14.32 -0.77 -5.99
C ALA A 67 14.42 -0.43 -7.48
N LYS A 68 13.33 0.06 -8.09
CA LYS A 68 13.30 0.46 -9.50
C LYS A 68 14.30 1.57 -9.81
N TYR A 69 14.42 2.57 -8.93
CA TYR A 69 15.43 3.63 -9.07
C TYR A 69 16.86 3.14 -8.84
N MET A 70 17.10 2.24 -7.88
CA MET A 70 18.41 1.63 -7.67
C MET A 70 18.87 0.84 -8.90
N PHE A 71 17.99 0.00 -9.48
CA PHE A 71 18.30 -0.74 -10.69
C PHE A 71 18.61 0.21 -11.86
N MET A 72 17.78 1.23 -12.09
CA MET A 72 18.04 2.23 -13.13
C MET A 72 19.41 2.92 -12.95
N GLY A 73 19.75 3.31 -11.72
CA GLY A 73 21.06 3.89 -11.39
C GLY A 73 22.22 2.94 -11.66
N LEU A 74 22.08 1.66 -11.31
CA LEU A 74 23.09 0.62 -11.57
C LEU A 74 23.32 0.41 -13.08
N PHE A 75 22.26 0.44 -13.89
CA PHE A 75 22.38 0.34 -15.34
C PHE A 75 23.11 1.55 -15.93
N ILE A 76 22.79 2.77 -15.48
CA ILE A 76 23.45 3.99 -15.96
C ILE A 76 24.95 3.97 -15.61
N THR A 77 25.32 3.60 -14.38
CA THR A 77 26.74 3.52 -13.97
C THR A 77 27.49 2.42 -14.73
N ARG A 78 26.86 1.26 -14.96
CA ARG A 78 27.44 0.19 -15.78
C ARG A 78 27.68 0.62 -17.23
N TYR A 79 26.72 1.30 -17.86
CA TYR A 79 26.87 1.80 -19.23
C TYR A 79 27.99 2.83 -19.34
N ASN A 80 28.04 3.80 -18.42
CA ASN A 80 29.08 4.82 -18.41
C ASN A 80 30.47 4.23 -18.15
N TRP A 81 30.59 3.26 -17.24
CA TRP A 81 31.85 2.53 -17.02
C TRP A 81 32.32 1.81 -18.27
N ASN A 82 31.40 1.13 -18.97
CA ASN A 82 31.72 0.38 -20.19
C ASN A 82 32.18 1.30 -21.33
N ILE A 83 31.59 2.49 -21.45
CA ILE A 83 32.03 3.53 -22.38
C ILE A 83 33.43 4.03 -22.00
N ALA A 84 33.68 4.34 -20.73
CA ALA A 84 34.99 4.83 -20.27
C ALA A 84 36.11 3.81 -20.53
N THR A 85 35.86 2.52 -20.27
CA THR A 85 36.82 1.45 -20.59
C THR A 85 37.05 1.30 -22.09
N CYS A 86 36.02 1.50 -22.92
CA CYS A 86 36.16 1.44 -24.37
C CYS A 86 37.03 2.60 -24.90
N CYS A 87 36.90 3.79 -24.31
CA CYS A 87 37.75 4.93 -24.63
C CYS A 87 39.22 4.70 -24.23
N GLN A 88 39.49 4.15 -23.04
CA GLN A 88 40.86 3.84 -22.60
C GLN A 88 41.54 2.80 -23.51
N MET A 89 40.81 1.76 -23.94
CA MET A 89 41.32 0.72 -24.84
C MET A 89 41.66 1.24 -26.25
N HIS A 90 41.06 2.35 -26.68
CA HIS A 90 41.35 2.98 -27.96
C HIS A 90 42.57 3.89 -27.90
N GLU A 91 42.77 4.60 -26.78
CA GLU A 91 43.97 5.43 -26.56
C GLU A 91 45.23 4.57 -26.39
N GLU A 92 45.14 3.44 -25.68
CA GLU A 92 46.28 2.53 -25.45
C GLU A 92 46.75 1.79 -26.72
N LYS A 93 45.90 1.69 -27.74
CA LYS A 93 46.26 1.15 -29.07
C LYS A 93 46.79 2.18 -30.05
N ALA A 94 46.67 3.47 -29.72
CA ALA A 94 47.14 4.58 -30.55
C ALA A 94 48.49 5.16 -30.08
N ALA A 95 48.99 4.71 -28.92
CA ALA A 95 50.35 4.96 -28.41
C ALA A 95 51.31 3.84 -28.83
#